data_AF-A0A259JH47-F1
#
_entry.id   AF-A0A259JH47-F1
#
_cell.length_a   1.000
_cell.length_b   1.000
_cell.length_c   1.000
_cell.angle_alpha   90.00
_cell.angle_beta   90.00
_cell.angle_gamma   90.00
#
_symmetry.space_group_name_H-M   'P 1'
#
loop_
_entity.id
_entity.type
_entity.pdbx_description
1 polymer ?
#
loop_
_entity_poly.entity_id
_entity_poly.type
_entity_poly.pdbx_seq_one_letter_code
_entity_poly.pdbx_strand_id
1 'polypeptide(L)' 'SEKPDVKRLVGTDGNYGEQIGLTKDFAVRIVKAVGNYGEVFERNVGAGSKLGIPRGINQLWSTGGIQYAPPVR' A
#
# COMPACT_ATOMS: atom_id res chain seq x y z
N SER A 1 2.57 -14.14 8.32
CA SER A 1 2.24 -14.45 6.91
C SER A 1 3.43 -15.19 6.34
N GLU A 2 3.21 -16.35 5.72
CA GLU A 2 4.30 -17.15 5.14
C GLU A 2 4.64 -16.76 3.70
N LYS A 3 3.90 -15.82 3.11
CA LYS A 3 4.14 -15.35 1.73
C LYS A 3 5.47 -14.56 1.67
N PRO A 4 6.45 -14.98 0.85
CA PRO A 4 7.75 -14.30 0.75
C PRO A 4 7.62 -12.81 0.42
N ASP A 5 6.73 -12.45 -0.50
CA ASP A 5 6.54 -11.05 -0.90
C ASP A 5 6.04 -10.16 0.24
N VAL A 6 5.20 -10.72 1.13
CA VAL A 6 4.78 -10.02 2.35
C VAL A 6 5.94 -9.87 3.30
N LYS A 7 6.74 -10.93 3.51
CA LYS A 7 7.91 -10.88 4.40
C LYS A 7 8.94 -9.85 3.97
N ARG A 8 9.18 -9.70 2.65
CA ARG A 8 10.05 -8.67 2.08
C ARG A 8 9.52 -7.27 2.28
N LEU A 9 8.25 -7.06 1.95
CA LEU A 9 7.61 -5.75 2.11
C LEU A 9 7.65 -5.27 3.57
N VAL A 10 7.39 -6.15 4.53
CA VAL A 10 7.36 -5.76 5.96
C VAL A 10 8.74 -5.75 6.64
N GLY A 11 9.82 -5.99 5.90
CA GLY A 11 11.19 -5.93 6.42
C GLY A 11 11.59 -7.10 7.33
N THR A 12 10.88 -8.22 7.23
CA THR A 12 11.23 -9.49 7.93
C THR A 12 12.10 -10.42 7.09
N ASP A 13 12.25 -10.12 5.80
CA ASP A 13 13.11 -10.82 4.85
C ASP A 13 13.77 -9.79 3.93
N GLY A 14 15.10 -9.69 3.92
CA GLY A 14 15.86 -8.67 3.16
C GLY A 14 15.98 -7.30 3.82
N ASN A 15 16.62 -6.36 3.10
CA ASN A 15 17.02 -5.04 3.63
C ASN A 15 16.68 -3.86 2.69
N TYR A 16 15.65 -4.01 1.84
CA TYR A 16 15.28 -2.99 0.84
C TYR A 16 15.10 -1.58 1.43
N GLY A 17 14.45 -1.46 2.60
CA GLY A 17 14.26 -0.18 3.27
C GLY A 17 15.58 0.58 3.50
N GLU A 18 16.64 -0.13 3.89
CA GLU A 18 17.96 0.46 4.14
C GLU A 18 18.63 0.93 2.84
N GLN A 19 18.41 0.22 1.73
CA GLN A 19 18.92 0.60 0.41
C GLN A 19 18.34 1.92 -0.10
N ILE A 20 17.14 2.27 0.36
CA ILE A 20 16.48 3.55 0.04
C ILE A 20 16.59 4.58 1.18
N GLY A 21 17.48 4.36 2.15
CA GLY A 21 17.76 5.31 3.25
C GLY A 21 16.71 5.35 4.35
N LEU A 22 15.88 4.32 4.47
CA LEU A 22 14.83 4.18 5.49
C LEU A 22 15.12 2.99 6.42
N THR A 23 14.31 2.82 7.46
CA THR A 23 14.36 1.61 8.28
C THR A 23 13.76 0.42 7.52
N LYS A 24 14.24 -0.80 7.78
CA LYS A 24 13.72 -2.02 7.12
C LYS A 24 12.21 -2.19 7.24
N ASP A 25 11.60 -1.69 8.31
CA ASP A 25 10.17 -1.76 8.61
C ASP A 25 9.36 -0.57 8.05
N PHE A 26 9.91 0.22 7.11
CA PHE A 26 9.27 1.45 6.59
C PHE A 26 7.82 1.23 6.14
N ALA A 27 7.53 0.13 5.42
CA ALA A 27 6.18 -0.16 4.95
C ALA A 27 5.21 -0.44 6.10
N VAL A 28 5.67 -1.14 7.15
CA VAL A 28 4.88 -1.36 8.37
C VAL A 28 4.56 -0.04 9.05
N ARG A 29 5.54 0.87 9.14
CA ARG A 29 5.35 2.21 9.73
C ARG A 29 4.32 3.03 8.95
N ILE A 30 4.38 3.01 7.61
CA ILE A 30 3.42 3.70 6.74
C ILE A 30 2.00 3.16 6.96
N VAL A 31 1.81 1.84 6.86
CA VAL A 31 0.49 1.22 7.01
C VAL A 31 -0.06 1.44 8.43
N LYS A 32 0.78 1.40 9.47
CA LYS A 32 0.34 1.76 10.84
C LYS A 32 -0.08 3.21 10.97
N ALA A 33 0.62 4.13 10.32
CA ALA A 33 0.35 5.56 10.44
C ALA A 33 -0.90 5.99 9.67
N VAL A 34 -1.10 5.46 8.47
CA VAL A 34 -2.15 5.95 7.55
C VAL A 34 -3.04 4.85 6.97
N GLY A 35 -2.74 3.58 7.14
CA GLY A 35 -3.39 2.49 6.43
C GLY A 35 -2.86 2.31 5.02
N ASN A 36 -3.43 1.34 4.30
CA ASN A 36 -3.14 1.08 2.90
C ASN A 36 -3.90 2.03 1.95
N TYR A 37 -3.60 1.97 0.66
CA TYR A 37 -4.20 2.81 -0.37
C TYR A 37 -5.74 2.84 -0.33
N GLY A 38 -6.39 1.68 -0.21
CA GLY A 38 -7.84 1.58 -0.16
C GLY A 38 -8.44 2.24 1.08
N GLU A 39 -7.80 2.06 2.24
CA GLU A 39 -8.24 2.69 3.49
C GLU A 39 -8.14 4.22 3.42
N VAL A 40 -7.03 4.74 2.88
CA VAL A 40 -6.84 6.18 2.69
C VAL A 40 -7.86 6.75 1.71
N PHE A 41 -8.12 6.08 0.59
CA PHE A 41 -9.10 6.56 -0.39
C PHE A 41 -10.50 6.56 0.22
N GLU A 42 -10.95 5.45 0.82
CA GLU A 42 -12.33 5.34 1.33
C GLU A 42 -12.69 6.44 2.32
N ARG A 43 -11.80 6.72 3.28
CA ARG A 43 -12.10 7.69 4.35
C ARG A 43 -12.05 9.13 3.90
N ASN A 44 -11.28 9.46 2.85
CA ASN A 44 -11.06 10.84 2.44
C ASN A 44 -11.97 11.24 1.28
N VAL A 45 -12.10 10.39 0.26
CA VAL A 45 -12.80 10.73 -0.98
C VAL A 45 -13.81 9.67 -1.41
N GLY A 46 -13.69 8.44 -0.92
CA GLY A 46 -14.54 7.30 -1.30
C GLY A 46 -15.92 7.31 -0.66
N ALA A 47 -16.54 6.13 -0.63
CA ALA A 47 -17.91 5.96 -0.13
C ALA A 47 -18.02 6.23 1.38
N GLY A 48 -16.91 6.09 2.11
CA GLY A 48 -16.81 6.47 3.52
C GLY A 48 -16.67 7.97 3.78
N SER A 49 -16.62 8.80 2.73
CA SER A 49 -16.45 10.25 2.83
C SER A 49 -17.67 11.02 2.30
N LYS A 50 -17.76 12.31 2.63
CA LYS A 50 -18.84 13.19 2.13
C LYS A 50 -18.84 13.36 0.61
N LEU A 51 -17.72 13.05 -0.05
CA LEU A 51 -17.58 13.19 -1.50
C LEU A 51 -18.16 11.99 -2.25
N GLY A 52 -18.16 10.80 -1.64
CA GLY A 52 -18.80 9.61 -2.21
C GLY A 52 -18.24 9.18 -3.56
N ILE A 53 -16.96 9.46 -3.85
CA ILE A 53 -16.37 9.22 -5.17
C ILE A 53 -16.14 7.72 -5.38
N PRO A 54 -16.72 7.11 -6.43
CA PRO A 54 -16.42 5.72 -6.75
C PRO A 54 -14.96 5.58 -7.20
N ARG A 55 -14.33 4.43 -6.95
CA ARG A 55 -12.93 4.20 -7.31
C ARG A 55 -12.64 4.44 -8.80
N GLY A 56 -13.48 3.92 -9.71
CA GLY A 56 -13.28 4.07 -11.15
C GLY A 56 -11.84 3.73 -11.58
N ILE A 57 -11.18 4.65 -12.28
CA ILE A 57 -9.78 4.48 -12.70
C ILE A 57 -8.80 4.28 -11.53
N ASN A 58 -9.14 4.77 -10.33
CA ASN A 58 -8.33 4.61 -9.13
C ASN A 58 -8.44 3.22 -8.50
N GLN A 59 -9.13 2.26 -9.13
CA GLN A 59 -9.03 0.86 -8.72
C GLN A 59 -7.61 0.31 -8.90
N LEU A 60 -7.33 -0.80 -8.21
CA LEU A 60 -6.13 -1.58 -8.50
C LEU A 60 -6.17 -2.08 -9.94
N TRP A 61 -4.99 -2.16 -10.57
CA TRP A 61 -4.84 -2.62 -11.94
C TRP A 61 -5.48 -3.99 -12.20
N SER A 62 -5.36 -4.92 -11.25
CA SER A 62 -5.93 -6.28 -11.32
C SER A 62 -7.45 -6.32 -11.19
N THR A 63 -8.07 -5.17 -10.87
CA THR A 63 -9.51 -5.00 -10.70
C THR A 63 -10.08 -3.97 -11.69
N GLY A 64 -9.35 -3.66 -12.77
CA GLY A 64 -9.82 -2.79 -13.86
C GLY A 64 -9.50 -1.30 -13.70
N GLY A 65 -8.64 -0.92 -12.76
CA GLY A 65 -8.12 0.45 -12.66
C GLY A 65 -6.70 0.60 -13.19
N ILE A 66 -6.04 1.70 -12.83
CA ILE A 66 -4.68 2.02 -13.28
C ILE A 66 -3.65 2.07 -12.13
N GLN A 67 -4.08 1.83 -10.89
CA GLN A 67 -3.17 1.83 -9.74
C GLN A 67 -2.36 0.53 -9.72
N TYR A 68 -1.11 0.63 -10.14
CA TYR A 68 -0.13 -0.46 -10.17
C TYR A 68 1.08 -0.07 -9.31
N ALA A 69 1.37 -0.87 -8.28
CA ALA A 69 2.58 -0.71 -7.48
C ALA A 69 3.74 -1.45 -8.14
N PRO A 70 4.88 -0.78 -8.42
CA PRO A 70 6.10 -1.47 -8.77
C PRO A 70 6.47 -2.50 -7.70
N PRO A 71 7.00 -3.67 -8.09
CA PRO A 71 7.25 -4.74 -7.14
C PRO A 71 8.45 -4.39 -6.25
N VAL A 72 8.30 -4.55 -4.93
CA VAL A 72 9.41 -4.46 -3.96
C VAL A 72 10.13 -5.79 -3.96
N ARG A 73 11.27 -5.85 -4.67
CA ARG A 73 12.11 -7.04 -4.85
C ARG A 73 13.56 -6.69 -4.58
#